data_AF-K1TL24-F1
#
_entry.id   AF-K1TL24-F1
#
_cell.length_a   1.000
_cell.length_b   1.000
_cell.length_c   1.000
_cell.angle_alpha   90.00
_cell.angle_beta   90.00
_cell.angle_gamma   90.00
#
_symmetry.space_group_name_H-M   'P 1'
#
loop_
_entity.id
_entity.type
_entity.pdbx_description
1 polymer ?
#
loop_
_entity_poly.entity_id
_entity_poly.type
_entity_poly.pdbx_seq_one_letter_code
_entity_poly.pdbx_strand_id
1 'polypeptide(L)'
;NLMPGVYTVTEQSIDKYVPQEVHRVTVVAGQVATVNFNNVLKRGNLQVIKSSEDNLVEGVKFHLYGTSLAGIAVDEYAVTDKNGVATFKDVLISGSTPYTLEEVDTEIRYVVPEKQTAPIKWNEVTNRDFTNILKKFSVTVTKSDREKRHCSGRRKTLRCCLRNL
;
A
#
# COMPACT_ATOMS: atom_id res chain seq x y z
N ASN A 1 -39.24 -13.30 -30.77
CA ASN A 1 -39.44 -14.70 -30.31
C ASN A 1 -38.37 -15.58 -30.92
N LEU A 2 -37.71 -16.40 -30.09
CA LEU A 2 -36.68 -17.35 -30.51
C LEU A 2 -37.33 -18.64 -30.99
N MET A 3 -36.77 -19.25 -32.04
CA MET A 3 -37.20 -20.57 -32.50
C MET A 3 -36.72 -21.65 -31.51
N PRO A 4 -37.38 -22.80 -31.41
CA PRO A 4 -36.84 -23.92 -30.65
C PRO A 4 -35.47 -24.34 -31.19
N GLY A 5 -34.50 -24.56 -30.31
CA GLY A 5 -33.13 -24.84 -30.71
C GLY A 5 -32.12 -24.65 -29.58
N VAL A 6 -30.85 -24.95 -29.85
CA VAL A 6 -29.75 -24.74 -28.90
C VAL A 6 -29.09 -23.40 -29.19
N TYR A 7 -29.04 -22.55 -28.18
CA TYR A 7 -28.43 -21.23 -28.24
C TYR A 7 -27.19 -21.17 -27.35
N THR A 8 -26.17 -20.47 -27.82
CA THR A 8 -25.00 -20.12 -27.01
C THR A 8 -25.20 -18.72 -26.47
N VAL A 9 -25.08 -18.56 -25.15
CA VAL A 9 -25.15 -17.29 -24.46
C VAL A 9 -23.76 -17.00 -23.90
N THR A 10 -23.16 -15.92 -24.37
CA THR A 10 -21.86 -15.43 -23.91
C THR A 10 -22.04 -14.05 -23.30
N GLU A 11 -21.48 -13.85 -22.12
CA GLU A 11 -21.41 -12.51 -21.55
C GLU A 11 -20.33 -11.69 -22.27
N GLN A 12 -20.60 -10.41 -22.52
CA GLN A 12 -19.58 -9.50 -23.01
C GLN A 12 -18.52 -9.26 -21.93
N SER A 13 -17.24 -9.38 -22.28
CA SER A 13 -16.15 -9.13 -21.36
C SER A 13 -16.14 -7.65 -20.94
N ILE A 14 -16.30 -7.40 -19.64
CA ILE A 14 -16.15 -6.08 -19.02
C ILE A 14 -14.94 -6.13 -18.09
N ASP A 15 -14.03 -5.17 -18.23
CA ASP A 15 -12.70 -5.21 -17.59
C ASP A 15 -12.71 -5.43 -16.08
N LYS A 16 -13.73 -4.97 -15.35
CA LYS A 16 -13.84 -5.11 -13.89
C LYS A 16 -14.25 -6.51 -13.41
N TYR A 17 -14.80 -7.36 -14.27
CA TYR A 17 -15.25 -8.71 -13.93
C TYR A 17 -14.30 -9.78 -14.44
N VAL A 18 -14.21 -10.88 -13.70
CA VAL A 18 -13.52 -12.09 -14.15
C VAL A 18 -14.25 -12.66 -15.37
N PRO A 19 -13.53 -13.03 -16.46
CA PRO A 19 -14.15 -13.64 -17.64
C PRO A 19 -14.99 -14.87 -17.26
N GLN A 20 -16.24 -14.91 -17.74
CA GLN A 20 -17.19 -16.00 -17.47
C GLN A 20 -17.17 -17.06 -18.58
N GLU A 21 -17.54 -18.30 -18.22
CA GLU A 21 -17.69 -19.38 -19.20
C GLU A 21 -18.96 -19.21 -20.06
N VAL A 22 -18.90 -19.76 -21.27
CA VAL A 22 -20.02 -19.75 -22.21
C VAL A 22 -21.10 -20.74 -21.75
N HIS A 23 -22.36 -20.32 -21.83
CA HIS A 23 -23.49 -21.16 -21.45
C HIS A 23 -24.27 -21.60 -22.69
N ARG A 24 -24.69 -22.87 -22.73
CA ARG A 24 -25.56 -23.41 -23.78
C ARG A 24 -26.94 -23.65 -23.20
N VAL A 25 -27.97 -23.15 -23.86
CA VAL A 25 -29.36 -23.27 -23.43
C VAL A 25 -30.21 -23.84 -24.55
N THR A 26 -31.11 -24.76 -24.20
CA THR A 26 -32.08 -25.32 -25.13
C THR A 26 -33.41 -24.60 -24.96
N VAL A 27 -33.88 -23.98 -26.04
CA VAL A 27 -35.20 -23.34 -26.10
C VAL A 27 -36.20 -24.33 -26.69
N VAL A 28 -37.31 -24.52 -26.01
CA VAL A 28 -38.42 -25.40 -26.44
C VAL A 28 -39.67 -24.53 -26.66
N ALA A 29 -40.49 -24.89 -27.66
CA ALA A 29 -41.71 -24.14 -28.00
C ALA A 29 -42.65 -24.04 -26.80
N GLY A 30 -43.11 -22.83 -26.49
CA GLY A 30 -44.04 -22.59 -25.38
C GLY A 30 -43.43 -22.65 -23.98
N GLN A 31 -42.12 -22.86 -23.84
CA GLN A 31 -41.42 -22.86 -22.56
C GLN A 31 -40.49 -21.64 -22.42
N VAL A 32 -40.22 -21.24 -21.18
CA VAL A 32 -39.21 -20.25 -20.84
C VAL A 32 -37.92 -20.97 -20.49
N ALA A 33 -36.84 -20.63 -21.18
CA ALA A 33 -35.50 -21.09 -20.83
C ALA A 33 -34.77 -19.99 -20.03
N THR A 34 -34.14 -20.36 -18.92
CA THR A 34 -33.44 -19.42 -18.03
C THR A 34 -31.95 -19.76 -18.00
N VAL A 35 -31.12 -18.74 -18.12
CA VAL A 35 -29.66 -18.82 -17.95
C VAL A 35 -29.27 -17.78 -16.91
N ASN A 36 -28.47 -18.18 -15.92
CA ASN A 36 -28.00 -17.30 -14.86
C ASN A 36 -26.49 -17.10 -14.99
N PHE A 37 -26.03 -15.86 -14.81
CA PHE A 37 -24.61 -15.50 -14.77
C PHE A 37 -24.30 -14.91 -13.39
N ASN A 38 -23.14 -15.27 -12.83
CA ASN A 38 -22.67 -14.79 -11.53
C ASN A 38 -21.31 -14.11 -11.69
N ASN A 39 -21.31 -12.78 -11.67
CA ASN A 39 -20.09 -12.02 -11.95
C ASN A 39 -19.27 -11.76 -10.69
N VAL A 40 -17.98 -12.04 -10.79
CA VAL A 40 -17.01 -11.81 -9.72
C VAL A 40 -16.08 -10.67 -10.11
N LEU A 41 -15.91 -9.70 -9.22
CA LEU A 41 -14.97 -8.59 -9.43
C LEU A 41 -13.53 -9.09 -9.41
N LYS A 42 -12.70 -8.55 -10.31
CA LYS A 42 -11.27 -8.85 -10.34
C LYS A 42 -10.56 -8.29 -9.11
N ARG A 43 -9.65 -9.10 -8.55
CA ARG A 43 -8.84 -8.78 -7.38
C ARG A 43 -7.37 -9.11 -7.62
N GLY A 44 -6.50 -8.46 -6.87
CA GLY A 44 -5.05 -8.64 -6.87
C GLY A 44 -4.47 -8.45 -5.47
N ASN A 45 -3.15 -8.56 -5.37
CA ASN A 45 -2.44 -8.46 -4.09
C ASN A 45 -1.38 -7.36 -4.14
N LEU A 46 -1.02 -6.85 -2.98
CA LEU A 46 0.09 -5.91 -2.79
C LEU A 46 0.97 -6.39 -1.64
N GLN A 47 2.27 -6.40 -1.87
CA GLN A 47 3.27 -6.64 -0.86
C GLN A 47 4.13 -5.38 -0.69
N VAL A 48 4.32 -4.98 0.56
CA VAL A 48 5.17 -3.84 0.94
C VAL A 48 6.36 -4.38 1.71
N ILE A 49 7.56 -4.02 1.27
CA ILE A 49 8.82 -4.38 1.92
C ILE A 49 9.35 -3.15 2.64
N LYS A 50 9.47 -3.24 3.96
CA LYS A 50 9.92 -2.17 4.82
C LYS A 50 11.38 -2.37 5.21
N SER A 51 12.16 -1.30 5.09
CA SER A 51 13.52 -1.20 5.62
C SER A 51 13.69 0.03 6.51
N SER A 52 14.72 0.03 7.36
CA SER A 52 15.10 1.19 8.18
C SER A 52 16.58 1.17 8.54
N GLU A 53 17.18 2.33 8.79
CA GLU A 53 18.58 2.48 9.23
C GLU A 53 18.87 1.75 10.56
N ASP A 54 17.90 1.64 11.45
CA ASP A 54 18.02 1.00 12.77
C ASP A 54 17.47 -0.44 12.81
N ASN A 55 17.12 -0.99 11.64
CA ASN A 55 16.51 -2.31 11.45
C ASN A 55 15.13 -2.49 12.12
N LEU A 56 14.43 -1.41 12.50
CA LEU A 56 13.05 -1.50 12.97
C LEU A 56 12.09 -1.62 11.78
N VAL A 57 11.73 -2.86 11.47
CA VAL A 57 10.92 -3.21 10.29
C VAL A 57 9.61 -3.93 10.62
N GLU A 58 9.48 -4.52 11.81
CA GLU A 58 8.27 -5.22 12.27
C GLU A 58 7.28 -4.26 12.94
N GLY A 59 5.97 -4.52 12.80
CA GLY A 59 4.93 -3.74 13.47
C GLY A 59 4.63 -2.38 12.83
N VAL A 60 5.23 -2.08 11.67
CA VAL A 60 4.99 -0.85 10.91
C VAL A 60 3.67 -0.97 10.16
N LYS A 61 2.82 0.06 10.27
CA LYS A 61 1.48 0.06 9.68
C LYS A 61 1.45 0.85 8.37
N PHE A 62 0.82 0.26 7.37
CA PHE A 62 0.59 0.86 6.06
C PHE A 62 -0.90 1.05 5.83
N HIS A 63 -1.21 2.11 5.08
CA HIS A 63 -2.56 2.45 4.66
C HIS A 63 -2.61 2.51 3.13
N LEU A 64 -3.51 1.73 2.54
CA LEU A 64 -3.77 1.67 1.10
C LEU A 64 -5.17 2.21 0.84
N TYR A 65 -5.27 3.29 0.06
CA TYR A 65 -6.56 3.93 -0.21
C TYR A 65 -6.73 4.45 -1.64
N GLY A 66 -7.99 4.52 -2.08
CA GLY A 66 -8.38 5.08 -3.37
C GLY A 66 -9.70 4.54 -3.88
N THR A 67 -9.94 4.66 -5.19
CA THR A 67 -11.18 4.19 -5.83
C THR A 67 -10.85 3.12 -6.87
N SER A 68 -11.46 1.94 -6.72
CA SER A 68 -11.25 0.80 -7.63
C SER A 68 -11.81 1.06 -9.03
N LEU A 69 -11.44 0.22 -10.00
CA LEU A 69 -12.02 0.24 -11.34
C LEU A 69 -13.57 0.09 -11.34
N ALA A 70 -14.11 -0.56 -10.30
CA ALA A 70 -15.55 -0.73 -10.13
C ALA A 70 -16.25 0.50 -9.51
N GLY A 71 -15.51 1.56 -9.17
CA GLY A 71 -16.05 2.75 -8.48
C GLY A 71 -16.26 2.56 -6.97
N ILE A 72 -15.75 1.45 -6.41
CA ILE A 72 -15.85 1.13 -4.99
C ILE A 72 -14.61 1.68 -4.28
N ALA A 73 -14.81 2.38 -3.16
CA ALA A 73 -13.71 2.88 -2.32
C ALA A 73 -12.94 1.71 -1.69
N VAL A 74 -11.61 1.83 -1.70
CA VAL A 74 -10.67 0.95 -0.99
C VAL A 74 -10.03 1.78 0.11
N ASP A 75 -10.05 1.26 1.33
CA ASP A 75 -9.46 1.84 2.55
C ASP A 75 -9.03 0.66 3.42
N GLU A 76 -7.78 0.23 3.24
CA GLU A 76 -7.25 -0.99 3.84
C GLU A 76 -5.96 -0.71 4.59
N TYR A 77 -5.69 -1.53 5.62
CA TYR A 77 -4.49 -1.43 6.44
C TYR A 77 -3.78 -2.77 6.55
N ALA A 78 -2.46 -2.73 6.51
CA ALA A 78 -1.62 -3.90 6.75
C ALA A 78 -0.45 -3.54 7.67
N VAL A 79 0.01 -4.50 8.46
CA VAL A 79 1.13 -4.34 9.39
C VAL A 79 2.26 -5.26 8.96
N THR A 80 3.50 -4.78 9.04
CA THR A 80 4.68 -5.57 8.69
C THR A 80 4.95 -6.68 9.69
N ASP A 81 5.35 -7.84 9.18
CA ASP A 81 5.82 -8.97 9.98
C ASP A 81 7.29 -8.80 10.42
N LYS A 82 7.82 -9.80 11.13
CA LYS A 82 9.23 -9.89 11.55
C LYS A 82 10.26 -9.77 10.43
N ASN A 83 9.87 -9.99 9.18
CA ASN A 83 10.74 -9.87 8.01
C ASN A 83 10.60 -8.48 7.34
N GLY A 84 9.81 -7.59 7.91
CA GLY A 84 9.52 -6.27 7.34
C GLY A 84 8.48 -6.31 6.22
N VAL A 85 7.66 -7.36 6.12
CA VAL A 85 6.73 -7.54 4.99
C VAL A 85 5.29 -7.30 5.44
N ALA A 86 4.60 -6.34 4.82
CA ALA A 86 3.16 -6.15 4.95
C ALA A 86 2.45 -6.63 3.67
N THR A 87 1.33 -7.35 3.82
CA THR A 87 0.60 -7.91 2.66
C THR A 87 -0.86 -7.49 2.69
N PHE A 88 -1.33 -6.90 1.60
CA PHE A 88 -2.74 -6.66 1.29
C PHE A 88 -3.19 -7.75 0.32
N LYS A 89 -4.27 -8.47 0.67
CA LYS A 89 -4.78 -9.60 -0.10
C LYS A 89 -6.16 -9.30 -0.63
N ASP A 90 -6.49 -9.86 -1.79
CA ASP A 90 -7.82 -9.80 -2.38
C ASP A 90 -8.33 -8.36 -2.58
N VAL A 91 -7.42 -7.43 -2.88
CA VAL A 91 -7.75 -6.01 -3.11
C VAL A 91 -8.38 -5.86 -4.49
N LEU A 92 -9.44 -5.05 -4.60
CA LEU A 92 -10.04 -4.73 -5.89
C LEU A 92 -9.01 -4.10 -6.83
N ILE A 93 -9.05 -4.44 -8.11
CA ILE A 93 -8.11 -3.86 -9.08
C ILE A 93 -8.33 -2.35 -9.24
N SER A 94 -7.21 -1.62 -9.37
CA SER A 94 -7.24 -0.19 -9.69
C SER A 94 -7.53 0.02 -11.18
N GLY A 95 -8.15 1.15 -11.52
CA GLY A 95 -8.34 1.57 -12.91
C GLY A 95 -7.12 2.29 -13.48
N SER A 96 -7.36 3.33 -14.28
CA SER A 96 -6.33 4.24 -14.77
C SER A 96 -5.64 5.03 -13.65
N THR A 97 -6.35 5.26 -12.55
CA THR A 97 -5.82 5.88 -11.34
C THR A 97 -5.36 4.80 -10.37
N PRO A 98 -4.05 4.70 -10.04
CA PRO A 98 -3.56 3.77 -9.03
C PRO A 98 -4.00 4.18 -7.62
N TYR A 99 -3.95 3.25 -6.67
CA TYR A 99 -4.15 3.59 -5.25
C TYR A 99 -2.98 4.38 -4.69
N THR A 100 -3.22 5.03 -3.56
CA THR A 100 -2.19 5.67 -2.74
C THR A 100 -1.82 4.76 -1.59
N LEU A 101 -0.53 4.59 -1.35
CA LEU A 101 0.05 3.83 -0.27
C LEU A 101 0.89 4.75 0.61
N GLU A 102 0.67 4.73 1.91
CA GLU A 102 1.44 5.52 2.88
C GLU A 102 1.76 4.71 4.13
N GLU A 103 2.89 5.04 4.76
CA GLU A 103 3.20 4.60 6.11
C GLU A 103 2.45 5.50 7.10
N VAL A 104 1.71 4.90 8.03
CA VAL A 104 0.96 5.63 9.06
C VAL A 104 1.57 5.36 10.43
N ASP A 105 1.26 6.22 11.40
CA ASP A 105 1.73 6.10 12.78
C ASP A 105 3.27 6.08 12.90
N THR A 106 3.96 6.76 11.98
CA THR A 106 5.43 6.89 11.98
C THR A 106 5.92 7.52 13.29
N GLU A 107 6.88 6.87 13.94
CA GLU A 107 7.46 7.43 15.17
C GLU A 107 8.15 8.77 14.92
N ILE A 108 8.10 9.67 15.91
CA ILE A 108 8.62 11.05 15.83
C ILE A 108 10.10 11.10 15.39
N ARG A 109 10.88 10.05 15.71
CA ARG A 109 12.31 9.94 15.40
C ARG A 109 12.63 9.77 13.90
N TYR A 110 11.66 9.40 13.07
CA TYR A 110 11.87 9.20 11.63
C TYR A 110 11.47 10.43 10.80
N VAL A 111 12.07 10.54 9.62
CA VAL A 111 11.52 11.32 8.51
C VAL A 111 10.39 10.49 7.91
N VAL A 112 9.18 11.06 7.83
CA VAL A 112 8.03 10.39 7.22
C VAL A 112 8.32 10.16 5.74
N PRO A 113 8.32 8.92 5.24
CA PRO A 113 8.54 8.65 3.83
C PRO A 113 7.39 9.21 2.97
N GLU A 114 7.69 9.62 1.74
CA GLU A 114 6.66 10.12 0.81
C GLU A 114 5.65 9.02 0.45
N LYS A 115 4.40 9.43 0.21
CA LYS A 115 3.34 8.54 -0.26
C LYS A 115 3.71 8.00 -1.65
N GLN A 116 3.38 6.74 -1.90
CA GLN A 116 3.66 6.06 -3.17
C GLN A 116 2.37 5.68 -3.88
N THR A 117 2.45 5.44 -5.19
CA THR A 117 1.34 4.91 -5.97
C THR A 117 1.43 3.39 -6.08
N ALA A 118 0.30 2.71 -5.93
CA ALA A 118 0.18 1.25 -5.97
C ALA A 118 -0.93 0.82 -6.95
N PRO A 119 -0.60 0.52 -8.22
CA PRO A 119 -1.57 -0.07 -9.15
C PRO A 119 -1.82 -1.52 -8.76
N ILE A 120 -3.07 -1.91 -8.57
CA ILE A 120 -3.46 -3.31 -8.29
C ILE A 120 -4.01 -3.93 -9.56
N LYS A 121 -3.37 -5.02 -9.99
CA LYS A 121 -3.71 -5.74 -11.21
C LYS A 121 -4.31 -7.11 -10.89
N TRP A 122 -5.10 -7.62 -11.82
CA TRP A 122 -5.83 -8.87 -11.63
C TRP A 122 -4.86 -10.06 -11.57
N ASN A 123 -5.00 -10.87 -10.51
CA ASN A 123 -4.19 -12.08 -10.31
C ASN A 123 -2.67 -11.83 -10.32
N GLU A 124 -2.26 -10.62 -9.96
CA GLU A 124 -0.86 -10.22 -9.85
C GLU A 124 -0.55 -9.76 -8.41
N VAL A 125 0.72 -9.87 -8.04
CA VAL A 125 1.25 -9.27 -6.80
C VAL A 125 2.06 -8.04 -7.18
N THR A 126 1.60 -6.88 -6.71
CA THR A 126 2.36 -5.63 -6.83
C THR A 126 3.32 -5.50 -5.66
N ASN A 127 4.56 -5.08 -5.91
CA ASN A 127 5.57 -4.88 -4.86
C ASN A 127 5.92 -3.39 -4.70
N ARG A 128 6.08 -2.95 -3.45
CA ARG A 128 6.52 -1.58 -3.09
C ARG A 128 7.51 -1.61 -1.94
N ASP A 129 8.48 -0.70 -1.99
CA ASP A 129 9.53 -0.60 -0.99
C ASP A 129 9.42 0.71 -0.22
N PHE A 130 9.46 0.65 1.11
CA PHE A 130 9.49 1.81 1.99
C PHE A 130 10.75 1.79 2.85
N THR A 131 11.43 2.93 2.97
CA THR A 131 12.68 3.06 3.72
C THR A 131 12.58 4.20 4.72
N ASN A 132 12.78 3.91 6.01
CA ASN A 132 12.82 4.94 7.05
C ASN A 132 14.23 5.38 7.38
N ILE A 133 14.45 6.69 7.36
CA ILE A 133 15.70 7.37 7.67
C ILE A 133 15.53 8.13 9.00
N LEU A 134 16.52 8.05 9.90
CA LEU A 134 16.50 8.74 11.18
C LEU A 134 16.68 10.25 11.00
N LYS A 135 15.94 11.05 11.78
CA LYS A 135 16.18 12.51 11.85
C LYS A 135 17.56 12.76 12.47
N LYS A 136 18.44 13.40 11.71
CA LYS A 136 19.74 13.86 12.21
C LYS A 136 19.60 15.30 12.71
N PHE A 137 19.78 15.50 14.02
CA PHE A 137 19.91 16.84 14.60
C PHE A 137 21.38 17.22 14.71
N SER A 138 21.75 18.39 14.19
CA SER A 138 23.05 19.00 14.48
C SER A 138 22.87 20.02 15.59
N VAL A 139 23.51 19.79 16.74
CA VAL A 139 23.54 20.77 17.84
C VAL A 139 24.83 21.57 17.73
N THR A 140 24.74 22.81 17.27
CA THR A 140 25.86 23.74 17.31
C THR A 140 25.83 24.48 18.64
N VAL A 141 26.76 24.15 19.54
CA VAL A 141 26.94 24.89 20.81
C VAL A 141 27.86 26.08 20.58
N THR A 142 27.30 27.28 20.42
CA THR A 142 28.09 28.51 20.42
C THR A 142 28.24 29.01 21.85
N LYS A 143 29.40 28.75 22.46
CA LYS A 143 29.76 29.36 23.75
C LYS A 143 30.31 30.76 23.49
N SER A 144 29.50 31.78 23.76
CA SER A 144 29.96 33.17 23.86
C SER A 144 30.42 33.44 25.29
N ASP A 145 31.72 33.66 25.46
CA ASP A 145 32.26 34.16 26.73
C ASP A 145 31.97 35.67 26.82
N ARG A 146 31.29 36.08 27.88
CA ARG A 146 31.23 37.49 28.29
C ARG A 146 32.47 37.81 29.11
N GLU A 147 33.65 37.86 28.48
CA GLU A 147 34.77 38.61 29.05
C GLU A 147 35.91 38.84 28.04
N LYS A 148 36.21 40.12 27.79
CA LYS A 148 37.50 40.55 27.24
C LYS A 148 38.59 40.09 28.21
N ARG A 149 39.46 39.15 27.83
CA ARG A 149 40.92 39.26 27.94
C ARG A 149 41.65 38.03 27.39
N HIS A 150 42.80 38.34 26.84
CA HIS A 150 43.76 37.51 26.12
C HIS A 150 44.36 36.38 26.99
N CYS A 151 44.45 35.14 26.47
CA CYS A 151 45.70 34.35 26.35
C CYS A 151 45.51 32.81 26.25
N SER A 152 46.20 32.22 25.27
CA SER A 152 47.09 31.04 25.33
C SER A 152 46.58 29.69 25.88
N GLY A 153 46.31 28.76 24.94
CA GLY A 153 46.66 27.34 25.00
C GLY A 153 46.31 26.49 26.23
N ARG A 154 45.23 25.68 26.14
CA ARG A 154 45.14 24.34 26.77
C ARG A 154 43.93 23.55 26.26
N ARG A 155 44.15 22.27 25.87
CA ARG A 155 43.09 21.28 25.59
C ARG A 155 42.20 21.13 26.85
N LYS A 156 40.88 21.30 26.71
CA LYS A 156 39.91 20.91 27.74
C LYS A 156 39.09 19.73 27.24
N THR A 157 39.31 18.57 27.86
CA THR A 157 38.45 17.39 27.73
C THR A 157 37.15 17.66 28.50
N LEU A 158 36.02 17.70 27.81
CA LEU A 158 34.70 17.85 28.44
C LEU A 158 34.08 16.47 28.66
N ARG A 159 33.93 16.10 29.93
CA ARG A 159 33.14 14.95 30.37
C ARG A 159 31.67 15.39 30.40
N CYS A 160 30.83 14.83 29.54
CA CYS A 160 29.40 15.15 29.50
C CYS A 160 28.65 14.28 30.52
N CYS A 161 28.00 14.88 31.52
CA CYS A 161 26.98 14.24 32.33
C CYS A 161 25.62 14.53 31.68
N LEU A 162 25.01 13.53 31.03
CA LEU A 162 23.59 13.60 30.69
C LEU A 162 22.78 13.48 31.98
N ARG A 163 22.02 14.52 32.33
CA ARG A 163 20.83 14.38 33.16
C ARG A 163 19.65 14.33 32.19
N ASN A 164 18.99 13.18 32.11
CA ASN A 164 17.68 13.07 31.48
C ASN A 164 16.67 13.79 32.38
N LEU A 165 15.86 14.67 31.77
CA LEU A 165 14.60 15.13 32.35
C LEU A 165 13.55 14.03 32.19
#